data_AF-A0A3D4V9X4-F1
#
_entry.id   AF-A0A3D4V9X4-F1
#
_cell.length_a   1.000
_cell.length_b   1.000
_cell.length_c   1.000
_cell.angle_alpha   90.00
_cell.angle_beta   90.00
_cell.angle_gamma   90.00
#
_symmetry.space_group_name_H-M   'P 1'
#
loop_
_entity.id
_entity.type
_entity.pdbx_description
1 polymer ?
#
loop_
_entity_poly.entity_id
_entity_poly.type
_entity_poly.pdbx_seq_one_letter_code
_entity_poly.pdbx_strand_id
1 'polypeptide(L)'
;MTASHRTRLALFATLFVTSGCARSVFQQQVRAGQWQLAASTFRNDSLLLRDSEAVRRVARIHAMPDSATWDPERALELLRVSRIYMTPEKVPEGDVRLERLLQLIVQERTAHRTIREALQDSVRRQEGVLEELRREHDRLRATSSASDSERVLLQRLVGRLEADLRDREMQLATLRTELERLKAIDLSRPPRPTPMIEPQRERGATPPGR
;
A
#
# COMPACT_ATOMS: atom_id res chain seq x y z
N MET A 1 9.75 -69.43 -11.57
CA MET A 1 8.67 -70.42 -11.85
C MET A 1 7.50 -69.98 -10.99
N THR A 2 6.31 -69.55 -11.43
CA THR A 2 5.48 -69.68 -12.64
C THR A 2 4.54 -68.45 -12.66
N ALA A 3 4.54 -67.61 -13.70
CA ALA A 3 3.55 -67.60 -14.79
C ALA A 3 2.07 -67.51 -14.36
N SER A 4 1.39 -66.41 -14.73
CA SER A 4 0.16 -66.48 -15.55
C SER A 4 -0.45 -65.09 -15.77
N HIS A 5 -0.14 -64.50 -16.93
CA HIS A 5 -1.00 -63.56 -17.63
C HIS A 5 -2.42 -64.12 -17.81
N ARG A 6 -3.46 -63.37 -17.48
CA ARG A 6 -4.76 -63.44 -18.15
C ARG A 6 -5.35 -62.06 -18.34
N THR A 7 -4.96 -61.47 -19.47
CA THR A 7 -5.73 -60.55 -20.28
C THR A 7 -7.18 -61.02 -20.40
N ARG A 8 -8.13 -60.18 -20.01
CA ARG A 8 -9.49 -60.19 -20.56
C ARG A 8 -9.88 -58.77 -20.95
N LEU A 9 -9.59 -58.49 -22.22
CA LEU A 9 -10.31 -57.50 -23.02
C LEU A 9 -11.80 -57.83 -22.92
N ALA A 10 -12.57 -57.00 -22.22
CA ALA A 10 -14.02 -56.98 -22.33
C ALA A 10 -14.38 -55.70 -23.08
N LEU A 11 -14.42 -55.87 -24.39
CA LEU A 11 -15.00 -54.95 -25.36
C LEU A 11 -16.51 -54.91 -25.11
N PHE A 12 -17.00 -53.90 -24.39
CA PHE A 12 -18.41 -53.57 -24.39
C PHE A 12 -18.62 -52.29 -25.18
N ALA A 13 -18.86 -52.52 -26.47
CA ALA A 13 -19.61 -51.63 -27.32
C ALA A 13 -21.06 -51.55 -26.77
N THR A 14 -21.45 -50.37 -26.30
CA THR A 14 -22.86 -49.98 -26.24
C THR A 14 -22.95 -48.53 -26.67
N LEU A 15 -23.16 -48.36 -27.97
CA LEU A 15 -23.57 -47.12 -28.60
C LEU A 15 -25.10 -47.14 -28.76
N PHE A 16 -25.72 -46.04 -28.33
CA PHE A 16 -27.03 -45.50 -28.70
C PHE A 16 -28.32 -46.24 -28.28
N VAL A 17 -29.04 -45.64 -27.32
CA VAL A 17 -30.32 -44.90 -27.47
C VAL A 17 -31.01 -44.93 -26.10
N THR A 18 -30.71 -43.97 -25.23
CA THR A 18 -31.39 -43.81 -23.93
C THR A 18 -31.91 -42.39 -23.74
N SER A 19 -32.56 -41.82 -24.75
CA SER A 19 -33.28 -40.54 -24.61
C SER A 19 -34.48 -40.63 -23.66
N GLY A 20 -34.84 -41.82 -23.14
CA GLY A 20 -35.86 -42.03 -22.11
C GLY A 20 -35.35 -42.36 -20.69
N CYS A 21 -34.08 -42.78 -20.50
CA CYS A 21 -33.60 -43.22 -19.18
C CYS A 21 -33.09 -42.07 -18.30
N ALA A 22 -32.61 -40.97 -18.90
CA ALA A 22 -32.04 -39.86 -18.13
C ALA A 22 -33.06 -39.19 -17.20
N ARG A 23 -34.32 -39.05 -17.64
CA ARG A 23 -35.43 -38.57 -16.80
C ARG A 23 -35.68 -39.47 -15.60
N SER A 24 -35.51 -40.79 -15.75
CA SER A 24 -35.68 -41.75 -14.65
C SER A 24 -34.56 -41.64 -13.60
N VAL A 25 -33.31 -41.40 -14.03
CA VAL A 25 -32.15 -41.28 -13.12
C VAL A 25 -32.24 -40.00 -12.29
N PHE A 26 -32.52 -38.86 -12.92
CA PHE A 26 -32.69 -37.60 -12.21
C PHE A 26 -33.83 -37.68 -11.17
N GLN A 27 -34.98 -38.23 -11.55
CA GLN A 27 -36.11 -38.39 -10.63
C GLN A 27 -35.79 -39.34 -9.47
N GLN A 28 -35.06 -40.43 -9.74
CA GLN A 28 -34.62 -41.36 -8.71
C GLN A 28 -33.69 -40.69 -7.69
N GLN A 29 -32.71 -39.91 -8.16
CA GLN A 29 -31.79 -39.18 -7.28
C GLN A 29 -32.50 -38.14 -6.43
N VAL A 30 -33.45 -37.39 -7.02
CA VAL A 30 -34.31 -36.45 -6.28
C VAL A 30 -35.13 -37.16 -5.20
N ARG A 31 -35.73 -38.32 -5.51
CA ARG A 31 -36.48 -39.11 -4.53
C ARG A 31 -35.61 -39.70 -3.42
N ALA A 32 -34.37 -40.07 -3.76
CA ALA A 32 -33.39 -40.59 -2.83
C ALA A 32 -32.72 -39.49 -1.97
N GLY A 33 -33.08 -38.22 -2.14
CA GLY A 33 -32.47 -37.09 -1.43
C GLY A 33 -31.02 -36.81 -1.83
N GLN A 34 -30.55 -37.36 -2.95
CA GLN A 34 -29.18 -37.20 -3.45
C GLN A 34 -29.05 -35.90 -4.25
N TRP A 35 -29.19 -34.76 -3.56
CA TRP A 35 -29.30 -33.43 -4.17
C TRP A 35 -28.12 -33.03 -5.06
N GLN A 36 -26.90 -33.33 -4.62
CA GLN A 36 -25.68 -33.04 -5.39
C GLN A 36 -25.65 -33.82 -6.71
N LEU A 37 -25.98 -35.12 -6.65
CA LEU A 37 -26.02 -35.97 -7.84
C LEU A 37 -27.12 -35.50 -8.79
N ALA A 38 -28.32 -35.21 -8.27
CA ALA A 38 -29.43 -34.67 -9.06
C ALA A 38 -29.07 -33.35 -9.77
N ALA A 39 -28.43 -32.41 -9.06
CA ALA A 39 -27.96 -31.16 -9.64
C ALA A 39 -26.89 -31.40 -10.72
N SER A 40 -25.96 -32.34 -10.49
CA SER A 40 -24.94 -32.70 -11.47
C SER A 40 -25.52 -33.35 -12.73
N THR A 41 -26.46 -34.27 -12.58
CA THR A 41 -27.17 -34.93 -13.69
C THR A 41 -27.97 -33.90 -14.48
N PHE A 42 -28.63 -32.95 -13.81
CA PHE A 42 -29.32 -31.84 -14.48
C PHE A 42 -28.39 -30.94 -15.29
N ARG A 43 -27.20 -30.60 -14.77
CA ARG A 43 -26.22 -29.81 -15.52
C ARG A 43 -25.71 -30.52 -16.77
N ASN A 44 -25.57 -31.84 -16.72
CA ASN A 44 -25.01 -32.64 -17.80
C ASN A 44 -26.04 -33.02 -18.88
N ASP A 45 -27.33 -32.95 -18.57
CA ASP A 45 -28.41 -33.31 -19.49
C ASP A 45 -29.26 -32.09 -19.89
N SER A 46 -28.98 -31.55 -21.08
CA SER A 46 -29.67 -30.40 -21.65
C SER A 46 -31.15 -30.66 -21.96
N LEU A 47 -31.59 -31.92 -22.06
CA LEU A 47 -33.00 -32.25 -22.28
C LEU A 47 -33.84 -31.91 -21.04
N LEU A 48 -33.25 -31.96 -19.83
CA LEU A 48 -33.94 -31.61 -18.59
C LEU A 48 -34.28 -30.12 -18.49
N LEU A 49 -33.61 -29.25 -19.26
CA LEU A 49 -33.97 -27.83 -19.36
C LEU A 49 -35.35 -27.61 -20.00
N ARG A 50 -35.83 -28.57 -20.80
CA ARG A 50 -37.16 -28.51 -21.42
C ARG A 50 -38.27 -29.04 -20.51
N ASP A 51 -37.91 -29.74 -19.43
CA ASP A 51 -38.85 -30.23 -18.43
C ASP A 51 -38.98 -29.21 -17.29
N SER A 52 -40.04 -28.39 -17.33
CA SER A 52 -40.27 -27.34 -16.35
C SER A 52 -40.31 -27.86 -14.91
N GLU A 53 -40.78 -29.09 -14.68
CA GLU A 53 -40.77 -29.73 -13.37
C GLU A 53 -39.36 -30.09 -12.91
N ALA A 54 -38.51 -30.57 -13.82
CA ALA A 54 -37.10 -30.83 -13.51
C ALA A 54 -36.36 -29.53 -13.18
N VAL A 55 -36.55 -28.48 -13.97
CA VAL A 55 -35.97 -27.15 -13.73
C VAL A 55 -36.37 -26.61 -12.35
N ARG A 56 -37.66 -26.69 -11.98
CA ARG A 56 -38.14 -26.24 -10.66
C ARG A 56 -37.56 -27.03 -9.51
N ARG A 57 -37.45 -28.36 -9.63
CA ARG A 57 -36.84 -29.20 -8.59
C ARG A 57 -35.39 -28.83 -8.36
N VAL A 58 -34.62 -28.60 -9.43
CA VAL A 58 -33.22 -28.16 -9.32
C VAL A 58 -33.13 -26.74 -8.77
N ALA A 59 -34.03 -25.85 -9.15
CA ALA A 59 -34.10 -24.51 -8.56
C ALA A 59 -34.29 -24.58 -7.03
N ARG A 60 -35.18 -25.46 -6.54
CA ARG A 60 -35.37 -25.68 -5.10
C ARG A 60 -34.14 -26.26 -4.42
N ILE A 61 -33.42 -27.18 -5.07
CA ILE A 61 -32.15 -27.73 -4.56
C ILE A 61 -31.09 -26.63 -4.37
N HIS A 62 -31.00 -25.69 -5.33
CA HIS A 62 -30.11 -24.53 -5.21
C HIS A 62 -30.60 -23.47 -4.21
N ALA A 63 -31.91 -23.43 -3.93
CA ALA A 63 -32.49 -22.47 -3.00
C ALA A 63 -32.30 -22.84 -1.51
N MET A 64 -32.02 -24.11 -1.19
CA MET A 64 -31.94 -24.60 0.19
C MET A 64 -30.59 -24.24 0.86
N PRO A 65 -30.56 -23.44 1.93
CA PRO A 65 -29.32 -22.96 2.58
C PRO A 65 -28.40 -24.08 3.06
N ASP A 66 -28.97 -25.22 3.45
CA ASP A 66 -28.22 -26.37 3.94
C ASP A 66 -27.70 -27.28 2.81
N SER A 67 -28.01 -26.96 1.55
CA SER A 67 -27.56 -27.72 0.39
C SER A 67 -26.10 -27.39 0.07
N ALA A 68 -25.30 -28.42 -0.21
CA ALA A 68 -23.93 -28.22 -0.71
C ALA A 68 -23.88 -27.50 -2.08
N THR A 69 -24.99 -27.48 -2.81
CA THR A 69 -25.12 -26.75 -4.07
C THR A 69 -25.91 -25.45 -3.89
N TRP A 70 -26.01 -24.93 -2.67
CA TRP A 70 -26.75 -23.71 -2.40
C TRP A 70 -26.19 -22.52 -3.20
N ASP A 71 -27.05 -21.93 -4.02
CA ASP A 71 -26.75 -20.84 -4.95
C ASP A 71 -28.08 -20.12 -5.28
N PRO A 72 -28.43 -19.05 -4.54
CA PRO A 72 -29.72 -18.40 -4.66
C PRO A 72 -29.86 -17.62 -5.98
N GLU A 73 -28.76 -17.12 -6.53
CA GLU A 73 -28.74 -16.48 -7.86
C GLU A 73 -29.11 -17.50 -8.94
N ARG A 74 -28.50 -18.69 -8.90
CA ARG A 74 -28.81 -19.76 -9.84
C ARG A 74 -30.24 -20.29 -9.65
N ALA A 75 -30.69 -20.41 -8.41
CA ALA A 75 -32.08 -20.78 -8.12
C ALA A 75 -33.08 -19.80 -8.74
N LEU A 76 -32.84 -18.48 -8.61
CA LEU A 76 -33.67 -17.45 -9.25
C LEU A 76 -33.67 -17.56 -10.77
N GLU A 77 -32.50 -17.75 -11.38
CA GLU A 77 -32.37 -17.92 -12.83
C GLU A 77 -33.21 -19.12 -13.31
N LEU A 78 -33.09 -20.27 -12.64
CA LEU A 78 -33.84 -21.47 -12.98
C LEU A 78 -35.35 -21.28 -12.78
N LEU A 79 -35.80 -20.60 -11.72
CA LEU A 79 -37.22 -20.28 -11.51
C LEU A 79 -37.74 -19.37 -12.64
N ARG A 80 -36.98 -18.35 -13.05
CA ARG A 80 -37.34 -17.46 -14.16
C ARG A 80 -37.41 -18.21 -15.49
N VAL A 81 -36.44 -19.09 -15.77
CA VAL A 81 -36.46 -19.94 -16.98
C VAL A 81 -37.67 -20.87 -16.97
N SER A 82 -38.01 -21.47 -15.83
CA SER A 82 -39.18 -22.35 -15.72
C SER A 82 -40.49 -21.62 -16.05
N ARG A 83 -40.58 -20.32 -15.74
CA ARG A 83 -41.75 -19.48 -16.01
C ARG A 83 -41.96 -19.18 -17.49
N ILE A 84 -40.90 -19.14 -18.29
CA ILE A 84 -40.99 -18.93 -19.76
C ILE A 84 -41.84 -20.04 -20.41
N TYR A 85 -41.77 -21.25 -19.87
CA TYR A 85 -42.46 -22.43 -20.39
C TYR A 85 -43.80 -22.72 -19.69
N MET A 86 -44.28 -21.83 -18.81
CA MET A 86 -45.53 -22.00 -18.07
C MET A 86 -46.50 -20.85 -18.31
N THR A 87 -47.80 -21.15 -18.40
CA THR A 87 -48.82 -20.12 -18.32
C THR A 87 -48.87 -19.54 -16.90
N PRO A 88 -49.17 -18.24 -16.71
CA PRO A 88 -49.18 -17.60 -15.39
C PRO A 88 -50.04 -18.32 -14.34
N GLU A 89 -51.18 -18.90 -14.77
CA GLU A 89 -52.10 -19.66 -13.92
C GLU A 89 -51.53 -20.98 -13.39
N LYS A 90 -50.50 -21.53 -14.05
CA LYS A 90 -49.89 -22.83 -13.69
C LYS A 90 -48.66 -22.70 -12.80
N VAL A 91 -48.29 -21.47 -12.41
CA VAL A 91 -47.15 -21.23 -11.52
C VAL A 91 -47.59 -21.50 -10.07
N PRO A 92 -46.97 -22.45 -9.35
CA PRO A 92 -47.28 -22.71 -7.95
C PRO A 92 -46.99 -21.48 -7.09
N GLU A 93 -47.91 -21.13 -6.19
CA GLU A 93 -47.74 -20.00 -5.26
C GLU A 93 -46.45 -20.12 -4.44
N GLY A 94 -46.07 -21.34 -4.05
CA GLY A 94 -44.84 -21.63 -3.34
C GLY A 94 -43.59 -21.20 -4.10
N ASP A 95 -43.58 -21.31 -5.43
CA ASP A 95 -42.44 -20.88 -6.26
C ASP A 95 -42.37 -19.36 -6.36
N VAL A 96 -43.51 -18.67 -6.42
CA VAL A 96 -43.57 -17.19 -6.38
C VAL A 96 -43.04 -16.67 -5.04
N ARG A 97 -43.42 -17.30 -3.93
CA ARG A 97 -42.93 -16.94 -2.60
C ARG A 97 -41.44 -17.22 -2.46
N LEU A 98 -40.97 -18.37 -2.96
CA LEU A 98 -39.56 -18.74 -2.98
C LEU A 98 -38.74 -17.73 -3.80
N GLU A 99 -39.22 -17.34 -4.98
CA GLU A 99 -38.56 -16.34 -5.81
C GLU A 99 -38.38 -15.01 -5.06
N ARG A 100 -39.42 -14.53 -4.36
CA ARG A 100 -39.32 -13.30 -3.57
C ARG A 100 -38.28 -13.41 -2.46
N LEU A 101 -38.24 -14.53 -1.73
CA LEU A 101 -37.26 -14.77 -0.68
C LEU A 101 -35.83 -14.80 -1.25
N LEU A 102 -35.63 -15.49 -2.37
CA LEU A 102 -34.33 -15.55 -3.02
C LEU A 102 -33.89 -14.17 -3.55
N GLN A 103 -34.81 -13.35 -4.07
CA GLN A 103 -34.51 -11.98 -4.47
C GLN A 103 -33.99 -11.14 -3.29
N LEU A 104 -34.61 -11.25 -2.11
CA LEU A 104 -34.15 -10.58 -0.91
C LEU A 104 -32.76 -11.05 -0.49
N ILE A 105 -32.50 -12.37 -0.51
CA ILE A 105 -31.19 -12.94 -0.17
C ILE A 105 -30.11 -12.44 -1.13
N VAL A 106 -30.38 -12.42 -2.43
CA VAL A 106 -29.44 -11.92 -3.44
C VAL A 106 -29.19 -10.42 -3.26
N GLN A 107 -30.23 -9.64 -2.98
CA GLN A 107 -30.09 -8.21 -2.70
C GLN A 107 -29.25 -7.94 -1.44
N GLU A 108 -29.48 -8.70 -0.37
CA GLU A 108 -28.69 -8.58 0.86
C GLU A 108 -27.21 -8.93 0.60
N ARG A 109 -26.95 -9.97 -0.20
CA ARG A 109 -25.59 -10.38 -0.56
C ARG A 109 -24.87 -9.37 -1.42
N THR A 110 -25.55 -8.81 -2.42
CA THR A 110 -24.97 -7.76 -3.26
C THR A 110 -24.69 -6.51 -2.44
N ALA A 111 -25.60 -6.12 -1.54
CA ALA A 111 -25.37 -5.02 -0.60
C ALA A 111 -24.18 -5.28 0.34
N HIS A 112 -24.08 -6.47 0.93
CA HIS A 112 -22.92 -6.83 1.74
C HIS A 112 -21.61 -6.84 0.96
N ARG A 113 -21.64 -7.28 -0.31
CA ARG A 113 -20.48 -7.25 -1.18
C ARG A 113 -20.04 -5.82 -1.48
N THR A 114 -20.96 -4.93 -1.86
CA THR A 114 -20.64 -3.53 -2.16
C THR A 114 -20.13 -2.79 -0.93
N ILE A 115 -20.72 -3.03 0.25
CA ILE A 115 -20.23 -2.48 1.53
C ILE A 115 -18.80 -2.97 1.81
N ARG A 116 -18.52 -4.26 1.62
CA ARG A 116 -17.18 -4.82 1.83
C ARG A 116 -16.16 -4.22 0.88
N GLU A 117 -16.49 -4.08 -0.41
CA GLU A 117 -15.63 -3.46 -1.42
C GLU A 117 -15.36 -1.99 -1.07
N ALA A 118 -16.38 -1.22 -0.71
CA ALA A 118 -16.24 0.17 -0.28
C ALA A 118 -15.38 0.31 0.99
N LEU A 119 -15.53 -0.60 1.95
CA LEU A 119 -14.71 -0.63 3.16
C LEU A 119 -13.24 -0.94 2.82
N GLN A 120 -12.99 -1.92 1.95
CA GLN A 120 -11.63 -2.24 1.50
C GLN A 120 -10.96 -1.05 0.80
N ASP A 121 -11.70 -0.35 -0.06
CA ASP A 121 -11.19 0.86 -0.70
C ASP A 121 -10.93 1.99 0.29
N SER A 122 -11.77 2.15 1.32
CA SER A 122 -11.53 3.11 2.39
C SER A 122 -10.26 2.79 3.17
N VAL A 123 -10.04 1.51 3.52
CA VAL A 123 -8.82 1.07 4.20
C VAL A 123 -7.58 1.39 3.37
N ARG A 124 -7.58 1.06 2.07
CA ARG A 124 -6.46 1.36 1.16
C ARG A 124 -6.16 2.87 1.09
N ARG A 125 -7.20 3.71 1.04
CA ARG A 125 -7.01 5.17 1.06
C ARG A 125 -6.38 5.64 2.36
N GLN A 126 -6.85 5.13 3.49
CA GLN A 126 -6.28 5.47 4.81
C GLN A 126 -4.83 5.01 4.94
N GLU A 127 -4.49 3.83 4.45
CA GLU A 127 -3.11 3.33 4.39
C GLU A 127 -2.21 4.27 3.56
N GLY A 128 -2.69 4.72 2.39
CA GLY A 128 -1.98 5.69 1.56
C GLY A 128 -1.70 7.02 2.27
N VAL A 129 -2.70 7.57 2.98
CA VAL A 129 -2.54 8.79 3.78
C VAL A 129 -1.55 8.59 4.93
N LEU A 130 -1.58 7.44 5.61
CA LEU A 130 -0.63 7.12 6.68
C LEU A 130 0.81 7.01 6.15
N GLU A 131 1.01 6.44 4.97
CA GLU A 131 2.33 6.39 4.34
C GLU A 131 2.85 7.78 3.98
N GLU A 132 2.00 8.64 3.41
CA GLU A 132 2.36 10.02 3.09
C GLU A 132 2.75 10.80 4.34
N LEU A 133 1.94 10.69 5.39
CA LEU A 133 2.20 11.36 6.67
C LEU A 133 3.50 10.86 7.33
N ARG A 134 3.81 9.57 7.21
CA ARG A 134 5.10 9.02 7.68
C ARG A 134 6.28 9.62 6.90
N ARG A 135 6.19 9.71 5.57
CA ARG A 135 7.23 10.32 4.73
C ARG A 135 7.44 11.79 5.09
N GLU A 136 6.35 12.53 5.31
CA GLU A 136 6.41 13.92 5.74
C GLU A 136 7.06 14.08 7.12
N HIS A 137 6.66 13.24 8.08
CA HIS A 137 7.27 13.21 9.41
C HIS A 137 8.78 12.94 9.34
N ASP A 138 9.21 11.96 8.55
CA ASP A 138 10.63 11.62 8.40
C ASP A 138 11.42 12.75 7.74
N ARG A 139 10.81 13.42 6.74
CA ARG A 139 11.39 14.61 6.11
C ARG A 139 11.57 15.75 7.12
N LEU A 140 10.53 16.07 7.90
CA LEU A 140 10.57 17.12 8.91
C LEU A 140 11.62 16.80 9.99
N ARG A 141 11.72 15.54 10.40
CA ARG A 141 12.73 15.07 11.34
C ARG A 141 14.15 15.25 10.80
N ALA A 142 14.39 14.92 9.53
CA ALA A 142 15.68 15.12 8.89
C ALA A 142 16.05 16.61 8.83
N THR A 143 15.11 17.48 8.44
CA THR A 143 15.31 18.95 8.43
C THR A 143 15.61 19.48 9.82
N SER A 144 14.87 19.07 10.85
CA SER A 144 15.14 19.46 12.23
C SER A 144 16.55 19.06 12.67
N SER A 145 16.97 17.83 12.35
CA SER A 145 18.33 17.36 12.71
C SER A 145 19.43 18.17 12.02
N ALA A 146 19.21 18.59 10.78
CA ALA A 146 20.14 19.43 10.04
C ALA A 146 20.27 20.81 10.70
N SER A 147 19.14 21.46 11.03
CA SER A 147 19.13 22.73 11.75
C SER A 147 19.79 22.65 13.13
N ASP A 148 19.59 21.54 13.86
CA ASP A 148 20.25 21.35 15.15
C ASP A 148 21.77 21.17 15.00
N SER A 149 22.22 20.46 13.96
CA SER A 149 23.66 20.34 13.66
C SER A 149 24.28 21.70 13.29
N GLU A 150 23.57 22.52 12.53
CA GLU A 150 24.01 23.88 12.18
C GLU A 150 24.10 24.78 13.41
N ARG A 151 23.10 24.73 14.31
CA ARG A 151 23.12 25.46 15.57
C ARG A 151 24.34 25.10 16.42
N VAL A 152 24.67 23.81 16.53
CA VAL A 152 25.86 23.35 17.26
C VAL A 152 27.14 23.90 16.62
N LEU A 153 27.24 23.91 15.30
CA LEU A 153 28.39 24.48 14.59
C LEU A 153 28.52 25.99 14.83
N LEU A 154 27.42 26.74 14.71
CA LEU A 154 27.40 28.18 14.97
C LEU A 154 27.79 28.50 16.42
N GLN A 155 27.28 27.76 17.39
CA GLN A 155 27.66 27.92 18.80
C GLN A 155 29.17 27.70 19.03
N ARG A 156 29.77 26.70 18.36
CA ARG A 156 31.22 26.46 18.44
C ARG A 156 32.02 27.60 17.80
N LEU A 157 31.56 28.11 16.66
CA LEU A 157 32.21 29.25 16.00
C LEU A 157 32.14 30.52 16.84
N VAL A 158 30.98 30.81 17.44
CA VAL A 158 30.82 31.93 18.39
C VAL A 158 31.79 31.78 19.56
N GLY A 159 31.82 30.61 20.21
CA GLY A 159 32.73 30.38 21.33
C GLY A 159 34.21 30.54 20.97
N ARG A 160 34.61 30.14 19.74
CA ARG A 160 35.97 30.36 19.24
C ARG A 160 36.26 31.85 19.01
N LEU A 161 35.36 32.58 18.36
CA LEU A 161 35.54 34.01 18.11
C LEU A 161 35.60 34.81 19.41
N GLU A 162 34.81 34.45 20.42
CA GLU A 162 34.87 35.06 21.75
C GLU A 162 36.20 34.77 22.47
N ALA A 163 36.79 33.59 22.27
CA ALA A 163 38.11 33.27 22.81
C ALA A 163 39.21 34.06 22.09
N ASP A 164 39.19 34.06 20.75
CA ASP A 164 40.14 34.83 19.94
C ASP A 164 40.07 36.33 20.28
N LEU A 165 38.88 36.89 20.47
CA LEU A 165 38.67 38.28 20.86
C LEU A 165 39.31 38.57 22.22
N ARG A 166 39.06 37.72 23.23
CA ARG A 166 39.67 37.85 24.56
C ARG A 166 41.21 37.78 24.51
N ASP A 167 41.76 36.88 23.71
CA ASP A 167 43.21 36.77 23.53
C ASP A 167 43.81 38.04 22.89
N ARG A 168 43.12 38.62 21.89
CA ARG A 168 43.53 39.88 21.27
C ARG A 168 43.43 41.06 22.23
N GLU A 169 42.38 41.14 23.04
CA GLU A 169 42.23 42.16 24.07
C GLU A 169 43.37 42.08 25.10
N MET A 170 43.73 40.87 25.53
CA MET A 170 44.86 40.62 26.44
C MET A 170 46.20 41.04 25.81
N GLN A 171 46.45 40.67 24.55
CA GLN A 171 47.65 41.10 23.81
C GLN A 171 47.76 42.62 23.71
N LEU A 172 46.64 43.30 23.40
CA LEU A 172 46.59 44.77 23.33
C LEU A 172 46.88 45.40 24.69
N ALA A 173 46.37 44.83 25.78
CA ALA A 173 46.68 45.29 27.13
C ALA A 173 48.18 45.15 27.43
N THR A 174 48.79 44.01 27.12
CA THR A 174 50.23 43.80 27.29
C THR A 174 51.04 44.81 26.48
N LEU A 175 50.75 44.97 25.18
CA LEU A 175 51.46 45.91 24.31
C LEU A 175 51.32 47.37 24.80
N ARG A 176 50.16 47.76 25.33
CA ARG A 176 49.98 49.09 25.94
C ARG A 176 50.88 49.28 27.16
N THR A 177 50.94 48.29 28.05
CA THR A 177 51.83 48.36 29.22
C THR A 177 53.31 48.42 28.84
N GLU A 178 53.71 47.69 27.79
CA GLU A 178 55.07 47.75 27.26
C GLU A 178 55.40 49.11 26.65
N LEU A 179 54.48 49.69 25.87
CA LEU A 179 54.63 51.03 25.31
C LEU A 179 54.75 52.10 26.40
N GLU A 180 53.93 52.03 27.45
CA GLU A 180 54.01 52.94 28.60
C GLU A 180 55.37 52.83 29.31
N ARG A 181 55.88 51.61 29.49
CA ARG A 181 57.21 51.36 30.06
C ARG A 181 58.33 51.95 29.20
N LEU A 182 58.28 51.74 27.88
CA LEU A 182 59.26 52.31 26.95
C LEU A 182 59.22 53.84 26.95
N LYS A 183 58.02 54.42 26.97
CA LYS A 183 57.81 55.86 27.08
C LYS A 183 58.43 56.43 28.37
N ALA A 184 58.26 55.74 29.49
CA ALA A 184 58.87 56.15 30.76
C ALA A 184 60.40 56.13 30.71
N ILE A 185 61.00 55.13 30.06
CA ILE A 185 62.46 55.03 29.86
C ILE A 185 62.96 56.21 29.00
N ASP A 186 62.29 56.51 27.89
CA ASP A 186 62.73 57.57 26.98
C ASP A 186 62.63 58.96 27.63
N LEU A 187 61.57 59.21 28.41
CA LEU A 187 61.43 60.44 29.21
C LEU A 187 62.45 60.56 30.34
N SER A 188 63.00 59.44 30.82
CA SER A 188 64.04 59.41 31.86
C SER A 188 65.45 59.60 31.30
N ARG A 189 65.62 59.63 29.98
CA ARG A 189 66.91 59.82 29.33
C ARG A 189 67.29 61.32 29.37
N PRO A 190 68.44 61.70 29.96
CA PRO A 190 68.86 63.10 29.97
C PRO A 190 69.03 63.61 28.53
N PRO A 191 68.74 64.90 28.27
CA PRO A 191 68.85 65.46 26.93
C PRO A 191 70.25 65.21 26.39
N ARG A 192 70.35 64.63 25.18
CA ARG A 192 71.63 64.51 24.50
C ARG A 192 72.22 65.92 24.40
N PRO A 193 73.49 66.13 24.81
CA PRO A 193 74.14 67.40 24.56
C PRO A 193 74.09 67.63 23.05
N THR A 194 73.51 68.77 22.66
CA THR A 194 73.42 69.21 21.28
C THR A 194 74.82 69.09 20.69
N PRO A 195 75.04 68.28 19.63
CA PRO A 195 76.30 68.36 18.93
C PRO A 195 76.40 69.79 18.45
N MET A 196 77.38 70.53 18.97
CA MET A 196 77.73 71.83 18.43
C MET A 196 77.91 71.63 16.93
N ILE A 197 77.07 72.29 16.14
CA ILE A 197 77.22 72.35 14.69
C ILE A 197 78.54 73.10 14.48
N GLU A 198 79.60 72.34 14.30
CA GLU A 198 80.86 72.85 13.79
C GLU A 198 80.58 73.26 12.33
N PRO A 199 80.82 74.53 11.95
CA PRO A 199 80.53 75.00 10.61
C PRO A 199 81.45 74.28 9.62
N GLN A 200 80.93 73.25 8.95
CA GLN A 200 81.63 72.65 7.83
C GLN A 200 81.67 73.65 6.67
N ARG A 201 82.87 74.23 6.55
CA ARG A 201 83.40 74.95 5.40
C ARG A 201 82.89 74.39 4.07
N GLU A 202 82.31 75.31 3.31
CA GLU A 202 82.37 75.41 1.86
C GLU A 202 83.50 74.57 1.22
N ARG A 203 83.14 73.45 0.61
CA ARG A 203 83.77 72.85 -0.57
C ARG A 203 82.63 72.11 -1.27
N GLY A 204 82.19 72.48 -2.46
CA GLY A 204 82.98 72.77 -3.64
C GLY A 204 82.17 72.13 -4.76
N ALA A 205 81.71 72.98 -5.67
CA ALA A 205 80.88 72.59 -6.80
C ALA A 205 81.56 71.55 -7.70
N THR A 206 80.81 70.57 -8.19
CA THR A 206 80.89 70.14 -9.61
C THR A 206 79.65 69.32 -10.02
N PRO A 207 78.90 69.71 -11.06
CA PRO A 207 78.03 68.83 -11.85
C PRO A 207 78.85 68.27 -13.06
N PRO A 208 78.29 67.58 -14.08
CA PRO A 208 77.05 66.79 -14.24
C PRO A 208 77.33 65.37 -14.83
N GLY A 209 76.29 64.56 -15.10
CA GLY A 209 76.45 63.44 -16.05
C GLY A 209 75.33 62.42 -16.15
N ARG A 210 74.30 62.76 -16.95
CA ARG A 210 73.26 61.93 -17.61
C ARG A 210 72.52 60.85 -16.82
#